data_AF-A0ABD1FAL0-F1
#
_entry.id   AF-A0ABD1FAL0-F1
#
_cell.length_a   1.000
_cell.length_b   1.000
_cell.length_c   1.000
_cell.angle_alpha   90.00
_cell.angle_beta   90.00
_cell.angle_gamma   90.00
#
_symmetry.space_group_name_H-M   'P 1'
#
loop_
_entity.id
_entity.type
_entity.pdbx_description
1 polymer ?
#
loop_
_entity_poly.entity_id
_entity_poly.type
_entity_poly.pdbx_seq_one_letter_code
_entity_poly.pdbx_strand_id
1 'polypeptide(L)'
;MENPSCSYDFVTLDLMKSMFEENGMLTPSPPTDISCAARAMAKVFYDAILGAINDNELVSDEDLILPYDSDADEEYEELIYKEDYNEIVKSGDEFDPVEYEKKTSQEYIPLQYKLKAVAFANANPKASLQTIQSRGFAKLKDKKTLLRWKKVVQKGGSRIDKLNMINEQCFERFVENRKNHEQVTTRMIQQWAMATAFPYISEEFSFTAGLTWVQNFKKKYRIRQRKITKFINKSDIATLEETLQAAETFQTQTKLLISSFSPDYVINTDQTGCQYQTGVLNK
;
A
#
# COMPACT_ATOMS: atom_id res chain seq x y z
N MET A 1 -27.49 37.43 12.61
CA MET A 1 -26.52 36.69 11.78
C MET A 1 -25.15 37.08 12.29
N GLU A 2 -24.65 36.33 13.26
CA GLU A 2 -23.32 36.54 13.84
C GLU A 2 -22.29 35.78 13.00
N ASN A 3 -21.21 36.47 12.63
CA ASN A 3 -20.08 35.90 11.90
C ASN A 3 -19.37 34.86 12.78
N PRO A 4 -19.19 33.60 12.31
CA PRO A 4 -18.51 32.56 13.08
C PRO A 4 -16.97 32.69 13.09
N SER A 5 -16.41 33.75 12.50
CA SER A 5 -14.97 33.95 12.33
C SER A 5 -14.23 34.45 13.58
N CYS A 6 -14.91 34.83 14.66
CA CYS A 6 -14.26 35.44 15.84
C CYS A 6 -13.93 34.43 16.97
N SER A 7 -14.37 33.17 16.85
CA SER A 7 -14.22 32.15 17.91
C SER A 7 -12.88 31.38 17.82
N TYR A 8 -12.32 31.24 16.61
CA TYR A 8 -11.08 30.50 16.38
C TYR A 8 -9.82 31.26 16.82
N ASP A 9 -9.86 32.59 16.87
CA ASP A 9 -8.70 33.45 17.20
C ASP A 9 -8.31 33.38 18.69
N PHE A 10 -9.27 33.18 19.59
CA PHE A 10 -8.98 33.14 21.04
C PHE A 10 -8.32 31.82 21.47
N VAL A 11 -8.77 30.69 20.93
CA VAL A 11 -8.24 29.36 21.29
C VAL A 11 -6.81 29.16 20.75
N THR A 12 -6.52 29.72 19.58
CA THR A 12 -5.17 29.67 18.99
C THR A 12 -4.17 30.55 19.74
N LEU A 13 -4.58 31.73 20.22
CA LEU A 13 -3.72 32.61 21.02
C LEU A 13 -3.33 31.99 22.37
N ASP A 14 -4.28 31.35 23.07
CA ASP A 14 -3.98 30.67 24.34
C ASP A 14 -3.07 29.46 24.15
N LEU A 15 -3.27 28.68 23.08
CA LEU A 15 -2.40 27.56 22.74
C LEU A 15 -0.98 28.03 22.41
N MET A 16 -0.82 29.07 21.58
CA MET A 16 0.48 29.64 21.25
C MET A 16 1.18 30.17 22.50
N LYS A 17 0.44 30.84 23.39
CA LYS A 17 0.98 31.34 24.65
C LYS A 17 1.48 30.18 25.53
N SER A 18 0.70 29.11 25.70
CA SER A 18 1.13 27.90 26.44
C SER A 18 2.42 27.31 25.85
N MET A 19 2.47 27.15 24.52
CA MET A 19 3.66 26.63 23.83
C MET A 19 4.89 27.51 24.04
N PHE A 20 4.75 28.84 23.98
CA PHE A 20 5.88 29.74 24.19
C PHE A 20 6.32 29.79 25.67
N GLU A 21 5.41 29.62 26.63
CA GLU A 21 5.72 29.49 28.06
C GLU A 21 6.47 28.18 28.36
N GLU A 22 5.96 27.05 27.85
CA GLU A 22 6.57 25.71 28.03
C GLU A 22 7.99 25.63 27.48
N ASN A 23 8.26 26.33 26.38
CA ASN A 23 9.59 26.38 25.75
C ASN A 23 10.49 27.49 26.31
N GLY A 24 10.07 28.20 27.37
CA GLY A 24 10.85 29.27 27.99
C GLY A 24 11.12 30.47 27.07
N MET A 25 10.31 30.65 26.02
CA MET A 25 10.45 31.70 25.02
C MET A 25 9.76 33.01 25.45
N LEU A 26 8.92 32.97 26.49
CA LEU A 26 8.33 34.16 27.10
C LEU A 26 9.14 34.59 28.32
N THR A 27 9.53 35.86 28.33
CA THR A 27 10.16 36.46 29.51
C THR A 27 9.09 36.86 30.52
N PRO A 28 9.29 36.59 31.82
CA PRO A 28 8.34 36.98 32.87
C PRO A 28 8.28 38.50 33.07
N SER A 29 9.24 39.23 32.49
CA SER A 29 9.35 40.70 32.53
C SER A 29 9.50 41.21 31.08
N PRO A 30 8.40 41.32 30.32
CA PRO A 30 8.47 41.84 28.96
C PRO A 30 8.96 43.30 28.99
N PRO A 31 9.77 43.74 28.01
CA PRO A 31 10.22 45.13 27.92
C PRO A 31 9.02 46.08 27.89
N THR A 32 9.06 47.15 28.70
CA THR A 32 8.03 48.20 28.73
C THR A 32 7.94 48.95 27.41
N ASP A 33 9.06 49.08 26.70
CA ASP A 33 9.14 49.68 25.37
C ASP A 33 9.72 48.68 24.36
N ILE A 34 8.95 48.44 23.29
CA ILE A 34 9.36 47.59 22.17
C ILE A 34 9.86 48.49 21.05
N SER A 35 11.11 48.32 20.65
CA SER A 35 11.75 49.03 19.52
C SER A 35 10.92 48.90 18.23
N CYS A 36 10.92 49.95 17.40
CA CYS A 36 10.29 49.92 16.08
C CYS A 36 10.85 48.78 15.20
N ALA A 37 12.15 48.49 15.30
CA ALA A 37 12.80 47.40 14.58
C ALA A 37 12.31 46.03 15.08
N ALA A 38 12.11 45.88 16.40
CA ALA A 38 11.58 44.64 16.97
C ALA A 38 10.12 44.40 16.55
N ARG A 39 9.29 45.46 16.49
CA ARG A 39 7.92 45.36 15.95
C ARG A 39 7.90 44.99 14.48
N ALA A 40 8.80 45.56 13.68
CA ALA A 40 8.91 45.24 12.26
C ALA A 40 9.33 43.78 12.04
N MET A 41 10.31 43.28 12.79
CA MET A 41 10.72 41.87 12.72
C MET A 41 9.62 40.92 13.19
N ALA A 42 8.94 41.23 14.31
CA ALA A 42 7.82 40.43 14.80
C ALA A 42 6.69 40.33 13.76
N LYS A 43 6.41 41.43 13.06
CA LYS A 43 5.43 41.42 11.96
C LYS A 43 5.89 40.51 10.80
N VAL A 44 7.15 40.58 10.38
CA VAL A 44 7.68 39.71 9.33
C VAL A 44 7.59 38.23 9.72
N PHE A 45 7.95 37.87 10.96
CA PHE A 45 7.81 36.50 11.44
C PHE A 45 6.35 36.05 11.51
N TYR A 46 5.46 36.91 12.02
CA TYR A 46 4.03 36.63 12.08
C TYR A 46 3.44 36.39 10.70
N ASP A 47 3.73 37.27 9.74
CA ASP A 47 3.25 37.16 8.37
C ASP A 47 3.82 35.89 7.68
N ALA A 48 5.08 35.54 7.93
CA ALA A 48 5.70 34.33 7.42
C ALA A 48 5.11 33.03 8.02
N ILE A 49 4.84 33.03 9.33
CA ILE A 49 4.21 31.89 10.03
C ILE A 49 2.77 31.73 9.57
N LEU A 50 1.99 32.82 9.48
CA LEU A 50 0.64 32.79 8.95
C LEU A 50 0.62 32.32 7.49
N GLY A 51 1.56 32.79 6.67
CA GLY A 51 1.74 32.30 5.30
C GLY A 51 1.97 30.80 5.28
N ALA A 52 2.94 30.30 6.05
CA ALA A 52 3.21 28.87 6.15
C ALA A 52 2.01 28.06 6.67
N ILE A 53 1.25 28.55 7.66
CA ILE A 53 0.06 27.85 8.16
C ILE A 53 -1.05 27.86 7.10
N ASN A 54 -1.27 29.00 6.43
CA ASN A 54 -2.31 29.13 5.41
C ASN A 54 -1.98 28.34 4.13
N ASP A 55 -0.70 28.18 3.81
CA ASP A 55 -0.25 27.45 2.64
C ASP A 55 -0.17 25.95 2.89
N ASN A 56 -0.19 25.50 4.15
CA ASN A 56 -0.20 24.08 4.49
C ASN A 56 -1.62 23.57 4.77
N GLU A 57 -1.86 22.33 4.37
CA GLU A 57 -3.06 21.56 4.68
C GLU A 57 -2.66 20.32 5.47
N LEU A 58 -3.47 20.01 6.48
CA LEU A 58 -3.27 18.84 7.32
C LEU A 58 -3.97 17.65 6.66
N VAL A 59 -3.17 16.76 6.06
CA VAL A 59 -3.67 15.57 5.38
C VAL A 59 -3.55 14.37 6.31
N SER A 60 -4.68 13.71 6.54
CA SER A 60 -4.72 12.42 7.23
C SER A 60 -4.52 11.30 6.21
N ASP A 61 -3.50 10.50 6.44
CA ASP A 61 -3.15 9.32 5.66
C ASP A 61 -3.07 8.08 6.58
N GLU A 62 -2.76 6.93 5.99
CA GLU A 62 -2.65 5.65 6.65
C GLU A 62 -1.25 5.05 6.42
N ASP A 63 -0.71 4.35 7.40
CA ASP A 63 0.45 3.47 7.20
C ASP A 63 0.20 2.11 7.84
N LEU A 64 0.61 1.07 7.12
CA LEU A 64 0.49 -0.32 7.52
C LEU A 64 1.82 -0.79 8.11
N ILE A 65 1.78 -1.36 9.30
CA ILE A 65 2.97 -1.69 10.09
C ILE A 65 2.88 -3.11 10.66
N LEU A 66 4.03 -3.70 10.99
CA LEU A 66 4.09 -4.90 11.81
C LEU A 66 4.08 -4.55 13.30
N PRO A 67 3.62 -5.47 14.17
CA PRO A 67 3.55 -5.22 15.62
C PRO A 67 4.92 -4.93 16.26
N TYR A 68 6.01 -5.35 15.62
CA TYR A 68 7.38 -5.18 16.10
C TYR A 68 8.07 -3.94 15.51
N ASP A 69 7.43 -3.23 14.58
CA ASP A 69 7.98 -2.02 13.95
C ASP A 69 7.71 -0.75 14.80
N SER A 70 7.11 -0.89 15.99
CA SER A 70 6.81 0.22 16.90
C SER A 70 7.85 0.32 18.01
N ASP A 71 8.63 1.40 18.03
CA ASP A 71 9.54 1.75 19.13
C ASP A 71 8.84 2.45 20.32
N ALA A 72 7.50 2.49 20.34
CA ALA A 72 6.75 3.16 21.40
C ALA A 72 5.56 2.33 21.87
N ASP A 73 5.35 2.34 23.19
CA ASP A 73 4.19 1.87 23.95
C ASP A 73 2.91 2.70 23.61
N GLU A 74 2.64 2.98 22.34
CA GLU A 74 1.40 3.60 21.91
C GLU A 74 0.32 2.52 21.75
N GLU A 75 -0.70 2.62 22.60
CA GLU A 75 -1.91 1.81 22.56
C GLU A 75 -2.65 2.09 21.24
N TYR A 76 -2.46 1.20 20.26
CA TYR A 76 -3.09 1.31 18.95
C TYR A 76 -4.61 1.19 19.05
N GLU A 77 -5.33 2.27 18.76
CA GLU A 77 -6.73 2.16 18.38
C GLU A 77 -6.81 1.52 16.99
N GLU A 78 -7.27 0.27 16.95
CA GLU A 78 -7.68 -0.38 15.71
C GLU A 78 -8.79 0.50 15.10
N LEU A 79 -8.50 1.15 13.96
CA LEU A 79 -9.49 1.91 13.19
C LEU A 79 -10.53 0.95 12.61
N ILE A 80 -11.42 0.45 13.47
CA ILE A 80 -12.70 -0.12 13.09
C ILE A 80 -13.53 1.09 12.69
N TYR A 81 -13.60 1.42 11.40
CA TYR A 81 -14.61 2.35 10.91
C TYR A 81 -15.96 1.89 11.48
N LYS A 82 -16.63 2.72 12.28
CA LYS A 82 -17.84 2.32 13.02
C LYS A 82 -19.13 2.65 12.28
N GLU A 83 -19.05 3.06 11.02
CA GLU A 83 -20.22 3.44 10.23
C GLU A 83 -20.34 2.45 9.05
N ASP A 84 -21.46 1.73 9.00
CA ASP A 84 -21.89 0.72 8.00
C ASP A 84 -21.32 -0.72 8.03
N TYR A 85 -20.90 -1.22 9.19
CA TYR A 85 -20.31 -2.58 9.31
C TYR A 85 -21.30 -3.74 9.53
N ASN A 86 -22.60 -3.48 9.62
CA ASN A 86 -23.60 -4.53 9.81
C ASN A 86 -24.33 -4.97 8.52
N GLU A 87 -24.05 -4.34 7.38
CA GLU A 87 -24.72 -4.67 6.10
C GLU A 87 -23.74 -4.80 4.92
N ILE A 88 -22.56 -5.38 5.14
CA ILE A 88 -21.83 -5.97 4.00
C ILE A 88 -22.62 -7.20 3.57
N VAL A 89 -23.52 -7.00 2.60
CA VAL A 89 -24.05 -8.06 1.77
C VAL A 89 -22.84 -8.85 1.27
N LYS A 90 -22.64 -10.07 1.79
CA LYS A 90 -21.71 -11.02 1.21
C LYS A 90 -22.13 -11.21 -0.24
N SER A 91 -21.53 -10.47 -1.17
CA SER A 91 -21.58 -10.86 -2.56
C SER A 91 -20.94 -12.25 -2.59
N GLY A 92 -21.65 -13.23 -3.13
CA GLY A 92 -21.33 -14.66 -2.99
C GLY A 92 -19.97 -15.09 -3.56
N ASP A 93 -19.19 -14.15 -4.09
CA ASP A 93 -17.94 -14.37 -4.80
C ASP A 93 -16.68 -13.97 -3.99
N GLU A 94 -16.82 -13.30 -2.84
CA GLU A 94 -15.67 -12.87 -2.04
C GLU A 94 -15.19 -13.98 -1.09
N PHE A 95 -13.99 -14.51 -1.36
CA PHE A 95 -13.44 -15.68 -0.68
C PHE A 95 -12.77 -15.32 0.64
N ASP A 96 -13.22 -15.97 1.71
CA ASP A 96 -12.53 -16.02 3.00
C ASP A 96 -11.62 -17.28 3.05
N PRO A 97 -10.28 -17.11 3.03
CA PRO A 97 -9.34 -18.23 3.16
C PRO A 97 -9.50 -19.01 4.46
N VAL A 98 -9.84 -18.33 5.56
CA VAL A 98 -10.02 -18.93 6.89
C VAL A 98 -11.30 -19.77 6.92
N GLU A 99 -12.37 -19.31 6.27
CA GLU A 99 -13.62 -20.07 6.13
C GLU A 99 -13.45 -21.29 5.21
N TYR A 100 -12.64 -21.17 4.15
CA TYR A 100 -12.38 -22.28 3.23
C TYR A 100 -11.49 -23.38 3.84
N GLU A 101 -10.45 -23.00 4.60
CA GLU A 101 -9.62 -23.96 5.35
C GLU A 101 -10.46 -24.75 6.36
N LYS A 102 -11.49 -24.13 6.97
CA LYS A 102 -12.44 -24.82 7.85
C LYS A 102 -13.38 -25.79 7.12
N LYS A 103 -13.75 -25.51 5.86
CA LYS A 103 -14.72 -26.32 5.09
C LYS A 103 -14.13 -27.56 4.44
N THR A 104 -12.82 -27.65 4.26
CA THR A 104 -12.19 -28.81 3.62
C THR A 104 -11.44 -29.66 4.64
N SER A 105 -12.03 -30.75 5.11
CA SER A 105 -11.36 -31.76 5.97
C SER A 105 -10.20 -32.49 5.27
N GLN A 106 -9.83 -32.09 4.06
CA GLN A 106 -8.75 -32.68 3.28
C GLN A 106 -7.49 -31.83 3.42
N GLU A 107 -6.39 -32.48 3.84
CA GLU A 107 -5.07 -31.88 3.91
C GLU A 107 -4.72 -31.14 2.60
N TYR A 108 -4.41 -29.85 2.72
CA TYR A 108 -3.96 -29.06 1.58
C TYR A 108 -2.60 -29.55 1.08
N ILE A 109 -2.50 -29.80 -0.24
CA ILE A 109 -1.27 -30.22 -0.89
C ILE A 109 -0.77 -29.06 -1.77
N PRO A 110 0.42 -28.48 -1.47
CA PRO A 110 0.97 -27.35 -2.22
C PRO A 110 1.18 -27.64 -3.71
N LEU A 111 1.03 -26.62 -4.56
CA LEU A 111 1.25 -26.72 -6.01
C LEU A 111 2.64 -27.26 -6.37
N GLN A 112 3.68 -26.82 -5.67
CA GLN A 112 5.06 -27.29 -5.87
C GLN A 112 5.20 -28.81 -5.70
N TYR A 113 4.47 -29.40 -4.75
CA TYR A 113 4.44 -30.84 -4.57
C TYR A 113 3.77 -31.54 -5.76
N LYS A 114 2.62 -31.01 -6.21
CA LYS A 114 1.89 -31.52 -7.40
C LYS A 114 2.76 -31.45 -8.65
N LEU A 115 3.47 -30.33 -8.86
CA LEU A 115 4.41 -30.12 -9.95
C LEU A 115 5.51 -31.19 -9.99
N LYS A 116 6.21 -31.39 -8.87
CA LYS A 116 7.27 -32.41 -8.76
C LYS A 116 6.75 -33.83 -8.99
N ALA A 117 5.59 -34.17 -8.43
CA ALA A 117 4.96 -35.47 -8.61
C ALA A 117 4.58 -35.73 -10.07
N VAL A 118 3.99 -34.74 -10.74
CA VAL A 118 3.62 -34.81 -12.15
C VAL A 118 4.85 -34.91 -13.05
N ALA A 119 5.89 -34.11 -12.80
CA ALA A 119 7.14 -34.15 -13.54
C ALA A 119 7.82 -35.53 -13.44
N PHE A 120 7.91 -36.09 -12.23
CA PHE A 120 8.46 -37.41 -12.00
C PHE A 120 7.67 -38.50 -12.74
N ALA A 121 6.34 -38.45 -12.67
CA ALA A 121 5.48 -39.42 -13.36
C ALA A 121 5.53 -39.30 -14.89
N ASN A 122 5.73 -38.09 -15.42
CA ASN A 122 5.92 -37.87 -16.86
C ASN A 122 7.29 -38.39 -17.33
N ALA A 123 8.34 -38.19 -16.54
CA ALA A 123 9.68 -38.73 -16.82
C ALA A 123 9.73 -40.26 -16.71
N ASN A 124 8.80 -40.87 -15.96
CA ASN A 124 8.75 -42.32 -15.73
C ASN A 124 7.37 -42.91 -16.08
N PRO A 125 6.96 -42.96 -17.37
CA PRO A 125 5.60 -43.35 -17.76
C PRO A 125 5.18 -44.77 -17.33
N LYS A 126 6.16 -45.68 -17.19
CA LYS A 126 5.94 -47.08 -16.80
C LYS A 126 5.93 -47.29 -15.28
N ALA A 127 6.22 -46.26 -14.47
CA ALA A 127 6.27 -46.40 -13.02
C ALA A 127 4.89 -46.79 -12.45
N SER A 128 4.90 -47.76 -11.53
CA SER A 128 3.71 -48.09 -10.76
C SER A 128 3.41 -46.99 -9.74
N LEU A 129 2.16 -46.92 -9.27
CA LEU A 129 1.77 -45.97 -8.22
C LEU A 129 2.67 -46.13 -6.99
N GLN A 130 2.95 -47.37 -6.58
CA GLN A 130 3.80 -47.70 -5.44
C GLN A 130 5.24 -47.19 -5.63
N THR A 131 5.78 -47.24 -6.86
CA THR A 131 7.10 -46.69 -7.18
C THR A 131 7.12 -45.17 -7.07
N ILE A 132 6.05 -44.50 -7.50
CA ILE A 132 5.94 -43.04 -7.40
C ILE A 132 5.83 -42.63 -5.91
N GLN A 133 5.01 -43.33 -5.14
CA GLN A 133 4.83 -43.07 -3.70
C GLN A 133 6.12 -43.28 -2.90
N SER A 134 6.87 -44.35 -3.16
CA SER A 134 8.14 -44.65 -2.45
C SER A 134 9.25 -43.64 -2.76
N ARG A 135 9.15 -42.90 -3.87
CA ARG A 135 10.11 -41.87 -4.29
C ARG A 135 9.78 -40.47 -3.76
N GLY A 136 9.06 -40.39 -2.64
CA GLY A 136 8.77 -39.14 -1.94
C GLY A 136 7.41 -38.52 -2.28
N PHE A 137 6.56 -39.23 -3.03
CA PHE A 137 5.22 -38.75 -3.38
C PHE A 137 4.09 -39.48 -2.64
N ALA A 138 4.29 -39.81 -1.36
CA ALA A 138 3.35 -40.58 -0.54
C ALA A 138 1.93 -40.00 -0.46
N LYS A 139 1.77 -38.66 -0.55
CA LYS A 139 0.45 -37.99 -0.56
C LYS A 139 -0.39 -38.27 -1.82
N LEU A 140 0.20 -38.89 -2.86
CA LEU A 140 -0.53 -39.29 -4.05
C LEU A 140 -1.31 -40.59 -3.77
N LYS A 141 -2.63 -40.48 -3.57
CA LYS A 141 -3.46 -41.65 -3.20
C LYS A 141 -3.69 -42.64 -4.34
N ASP A 142 -3.89 -42.15 -5.56
CA ASP A 142 -4.22 -42.98 -6.71
C ASP A 142 -3.82 -42.32 -8.05
N LYS A 143 -3.85 -43.10 -9.15
CA LYS A 143 -3.54 -42.59 -10.49
C LYS A 143 -4.57 -41.59 -11.04
N LYS A 144 -5.83 -41.60 -10.58
CA LYS A 144 -6.84 -40.59 -10.98
C LYS A 144 -6.51 -39.23 -10.38
N THR A 145 -6.02 -39.21 -9.15
CA THR A 145 -5.51 -38.03 -8.44
C THR A 145 -4.31 -37.46 -9.19
N LEU A 146 -3.41 -38.31 -9.70
CA LEU A 146 -2.31 -37.87 -10.55
C LEU A 146 -2.81 -37.17 -11.83
N LEU A 147 -3.81 -37.73 -12.51
CA LEU A 147 -4.43 -37.10 -13.69
C LEU A 147 -5.09 -35.75 -13.32
N ARG A 148 -5.74 -35.67 -12.16
CA ARG A 148 -6.29 -34.41 -11.64
C ARG A 148 -5.18 -33.39 -11.37
N TRP A 149 -4.07 -33.80 -10.76
CA TRP A 149 -2.92 -32.93 -10.52
C TRP A 149 -2.29 -32.44 -11.82
N LYS A 150 -2.20 -33.27 -12.87
CA LYS A 150 -1.76 -32.84 -14.20
C LYS A 150 -2.60 -31.68 -14.73
N LYS A 151 -3.93 -31.80 -14.66
CA LYS A 151 -4.86 -30.73 -15.06
C LYS A 151 -4.68 -29.46 -14.22
N VAL A 152 -4.56 -29.61 -12.90
CA VAL A 152 -4.33 -28.46 -11.99
C VAL A 152 -3.02 -27.75 -12.32
N VAL A 153 -1.94 -28.49 -12.55
CA VAL A 153 -0.63 -27.95 -12.95
C VAL A 153 -0.73 -27.20 -14.27
N GLN A 154 -1.42 -27.76 -15.27
CA GLN A 154 -1.62 -27.10 -16.57
C GLN A 154 -2.40 -25.78 -16.45
N LYS A 155 -3.33 -25.69 -15.49
CA LYS A 155 -4.12 -24.47 -15.21
C LYS A 155 -3.36 -23.44 -14.35
N GLY A 156 -2.08 -23.66 -14.07
CA GLY A 156 -1.27 -22.79 -13.21
C GLY A 156 -1.60 -22.91 -11.71
N GLY A 157 -2.26 -24.00 -11.30
CA GLY A 157 -2.65 -24.25 -9.92
C GLY A 157 -4.16 -24.20 -9.68
N SER A 158 -4.55 -24.61 -8.48
CA SER A 158 -5.93 -24.48 -8.00
C SER A 158 -6.22 -23.04 -7.55
N ARG A 159 -7.50 -22.72 -7.34
CA ARG A 159 -7.92 -21.42 -6.81
C ARG A 159 -7.17 -21.04 -5.52
N ILE A 160 -6.98 -21.99 -4.61
CA ILE A 160 -6.24 -21.79 -3.35
C ILE A 160 -4.76 -21.53 -3.63
N ASP A 161 -4.16 -22.29 -4.56
CA ASP A 161 -2.74 -22.11 -4.91
C ASP A 161 -2.49 -20.68 -5.45
N LYS A 162 -3.39 -20.19 -6.31
CA LYS A 162 -3.34 -18.82 -6.85
C LYS A 162 -3.49 -17.75 -5.77
N LEU A 163 -4.45 -17.92 -4.86
CA LEU A 163 -4.66 -16.98 -3.76
C LEU A 163 -3.52 -16.96 -2.75
N ASN A 164 -2.95 -18.12 -2.42
CA ASN A 164 -1.79 -18.19 -1.56
C ASN A 164 -0.60 -17.48 -2.20
N MET A 165 -0.39 -17.66 -3.52
CA MET A 165 0.63 -16.93 -4.27
C MET A 165 0.42 -15.41 -4.23
N ILE A 166 -0.82 -14.94 -4.44
CA ILE A 166 -1.14 -13.50 -4.34
C ILE A 166 -0.80 -12.97 -2.94
N ASN A 167 -1.24 -13.68 -1.90
CA ASN A 167 -0.97 -13.30 -0.51
C ASN A 167 0.54 -13.28 -0.20
N GLU A 168 1.27 -14.33 -0.60
CA GLU A 168 2.71 -14.45 -0.35
C GLU A 168 3.48 -13.31 -1.02
N GLN A 169 3.25 -13.06 -2.31
CA GLN A 169 3.92 -11.97 -3.04
C GLN A 169 3.58 -10.58 -2.50
N CYS A 170 2.31 -10.33 -2.15
CA CYS A 170 1.91 -9.06 -1.54
C CYS A 170 2.61 -8.84 -0.20
N PHE A 171 2.72 -9.90 0.60
CA PHE A 171 3.38 -9.82 1.90
C PHE A 171 4.90 -9.65 1.78
N GLU A 172 5.54 -10.36 0.86
CA GLU A 172 6.97 -10.17 0.55
C GLU A 172 7.25 -8.71 0.16
N ARG A 173 6.45 -8.15 -0.74
CA ARG A 173 6.58 -6.75 -1.15
C ARG A 173 6.33 -5.76 -0.02
N PHE A 174 5.35 -6.05 0.84
CA PHE A 174 5.10 -5.28 2.05
C PHE A 174 6.34 -5.27 2.96
N VAL A 175 6.90 -6.44 3.28
CA VAL A 175 8.10 -6.56 4.13
C VAL A 175 9.30 -5.82 3.51
N GLU A 176 9.48 -5.91 2.19
CA GLU A 176 10.53 -5.17 1.48
C GLU A 176 10.37 -3.65 1.62
N ASN A 177 9.16 -3.11 1.43
CA ASN A 177 8.88 -1.68 1.58
C ASN A 177 9.13 -1.24 3.03
N ARG A 178 8.71 -2.05 4.03
CA ARG A 178 8.98 -1.76 5.44
C ARG A 178 10.47 -1.74 5.76
N LYS A 179 11.23 -2.68 5.20
CA LYS A 179 12.70 -2.70 5.33
C LYS A 179 13.36 -1.47 4.72
N ASN A 180 12.76 -0.90 3.67
CA ASN A 180 13.22 0.35 3.05
C ASN A 180 12.67 1.62 3.71
N HIS A 181 11.95 1.49 4.83
CA HIS A 181 11.27 2.58 5.54
C HIS A 181 10.24 3.34 4.68
N GLU A 182 9.66 2.65 3.70
CA GLU A 182 8.61 3.19 2.84
C GLU A 182 7.24 3.05 3.53
N GLN A 183 6.40 4.07 3.37
CA GLN A 183 5.01 4.03 3.81
C GLN A 183 4.24 3.03 2.93
N VAL A 184 3.40 2.21 3.55
CA VAL A 184 2.53 1.29 2.82
C VAL A 184 1.09 1.51 3.22
N THR A 185 0.21 1.76 2.26
CA THR A 185 -1.23 1.98 2.49
C THR A 185 -2.06 0.77 2.06
N THR A 186 -3.31 0.68 2.54
CA THR A 186 -4.29 -0.31 2.06
C THR A 186 -4.43 -0.31 0.54
N ARG A 187 -4.46 0.89 -0.07
CA ARG A 187 -4.58 1.03 -1.52
C ARG A 187 -3.39 0.41 -2.25
N MET A 188 -2.18 0.59 -1.74
CA MET A 188 -0.97 -0.02 -2.31
C MET A 188 -1.05 -1.54 -2.25
N ILE A 189 -1.47 -2.11 -1.12
CA ILE A 189 -1.68 -3.57 -0.99
C ILE A 189 -2.70 -4.07 -2.02
N GLN A 190 -3.81 -3.37 -2.19
CA GLN A 190 -4.83 -3.75 -3.19
C GLN A 190 -4.29 -3.68 -4.62
N GLN A 191 -3.52 -2.64 -4.96
CA GLN A 191 -2.88 -2.51 -6.27
C GLN A 191 -1.87 -3.62 -6.52
N TRP A 192 -1.05 -3.97 -5.54
CA TRP A 192 -0.11 -5.08 -5.65
C TRP A 192 -0.82 -6.40 -5.84
N ALA A 193 -1.90 -6.63 -5.09
CA ALA A 193 -2.70 -7.84 -5.22
C ALA A 193 -3.34 -7.98 -6.60
N MET A 194 -3.89 -6.89 -7.14
CA MET A 194 -4.43 -6.89 -8.51
C MET A 194 -3.34 -7.13 -9.55
N ALA A 195 -2.17 -6.50 -9.40
CA ALA A 195 -1.04 -6.70 -10.31
C ALA A 195 -0.54 -8.15 -10.30
N THR A 196 -0.40 -8.76 -9.11
CA THR A 196 -0.02 -10.18 -8.98
C THR A 196 -1.13 -11.12 -9.47
N ALA A 197 -2.40 -10.75 -9.31
CA ALA A 197 -3.52 -11.56 -9.76
C ALA A 197 -3.70 -11.53 -11.29
N PHE A 198 -3.32 -10.44 -11.95
CA PHE A 198 -3.56 -10.18 -13.37
C PHE A 198 -3.25 -11.36 -14.30
N PRO A 199 -2.08 -12.05 -14.19
CA PRO A 199 -1.75 -13.19 -15.06
C PRO A 199 -2.66 -14.41 -14.87
N TYR A 200 -3.39 -14.48 -13.76
CA TYR A 200 -4.23 -15.62 -13.40
C TYR A 200 -5.71 -15.42 -13.73
N ILE A 201 -6.13 -14.18 -14.05
CA ILE A 201 -7.51 -13.82 -14.32
C ILE A 201 -7.99 -14.56 -15.58
N SER A 202 -9.09 -15.31 -15.44
CA SER A 202 -9.75 -16.02 -16.53
C SER A 202 -11.22 -16.23 -16.20
N GLU A 203 -12.00 -16.79 -17.13
CA GLU A 203 -13.40 -17.17 -16.88
C GLU A 203 -13.55 -18.13 -15.67
N GLU A 204 -12.53 -18.95 -15.40
CA GLU A 204 -12.52 -19.89 -14.27
C GLU A 204 -11.97 -19.29 -12.97
N PHE A 205 -11.33 -18.12 -13.02
CA PHE A 205 -10.71 -17.48 -11.86
C PHE A 205 -10.87 -15.97 -11.94
N SER A 206 -11.77 -15.45 -11.11
CA SER A 206 -11.88 -14.02 -10.79
C SER A 206 -11.22 -13.72 -9.45
N PHE A 207 -10.60 -12.54 -9.38
CA PHE A 207 -10.04 -12.00 -8.16
C PHE A 207 -10.27 -10.50 -8.12
N THR A 208 -10.69 -10.02 -6.95
CA THR A 208 -10.82 -8.60 -6.64
C THR A 208 -10.15 -8.36 -5.31
N ALA A 209 -9.29 -7.35 -5.25
CA ALA A 209 -8.68 -6.90 -4.01
C ALA A 209 -9.68 -6.05 -3.18
N GLY A 210 -10.82 -6.64 -2.84
CA GLY A 210 -11.89 -5.99 -2.08
C GLY A 210 -11.55 -5.73 -0.62
N LEU A 211 -12.46 -5.06 0.08
CA LEU A 211 -12.33 -4.75 1.50
C LEU A 211 -12.20 -6.03 2.35
N THR A 212 -13.01 -7.05 2.06
CA THR A 212 -12.97 -8.30 2.82
C THR A 212 -11.64 -9.04 2.60
N TRP A 213 -11.16 -9.07 1.35
CA TRP A 213 -9.85 -9.67 1.06
C TRP A 213 -8.72 -8.97 1.82
N VAL A 214 -8.65 -7.62 1.78
CA VAL A 214 -7.55 -6.89 2.42
C VAL A 214 -7.62 -6.97 3.95
N GLN A 215 -8.82 -7.01 4.55
CA GLN A 215 -9.00 -7.27 5.98
C GLN A 215 -8.47 -8.64 6.38
N ASN A 216 -8.83 -9.69 5.63
CA ASN A 216 -8.34 -11.04 5.87
C ASN A 216 -6.82 -11.15 5.67
N PHE A 217 -6.28 -10.46 4.67
CA PHE A 217 -4.84 -10.35 4.43
C PHE A 217 -4.12 -9.72 5.64
N LYS A 218 -4.57 -8.54 6.09
CA LYS A 218 -4.00 -7.86 7.26
C LYS A 218 -4.05 -8.75 8.50
N LYS A 219 -5.20 -9.37 8.75
CA LYS A 219 -5.39 -10.31 9.88
C LYS A 219 -4.46 -11.50 9.81
N LYS A 220 -4.32 -12.13 8.63
CA LYS A 220 -3.45 -13.29 8.40
C LYS A 220 -1.98 -12.97 8.72
N TYR A 221 -1.51 -11.79 8.29
CA TYR A 221 -0.12 -11.37 8.46
C TYR A 221 0.11 -10.46 9.69
N ARG A 222 -0.91 -10.26 10.52
CA ARG A 222 -0.89 -9.41 11.72
C ARG A 222 -0.45 -7.97 11.43
N ILE A 223 -0.81 -7.46 10.27
CA ILE A 223 -0.52 -6.07 9.87
C ILE A 223 -1.51 -5.16 10.58
N ARG A 224 -0.99 -4.13 11.25
CA ARG A 224 -1.78 -3.08 11.90
C ARG A 224 -1.84 -1.85 11.02
N GLN A 225 -2.87 -1.04 11.22
CA GLN A 225 -3.06 0.23 10.54
C GLN A 225 -2.88 1.36 11.55
N ARG A 226 -2.00 2.31 11.24
CA ARG A 226 -1.85 3.56 12.00
C ARG A 226 -2.30 4.75 11.15
N LYS A 227 -2.89 5.74 11.80
CA LYS A 227 -3.17 7.04 11.21
C LYS A 227 -1.88 7.84 11.18
N ILE A 228 -1.54 8.42 10.04
CA ILE A 228 -0.44 9.38 9.93
C ILE A 228 -1.03 10.72 9.53
N THR A 229 -0.64 11.77 10.24
CA THR A 229 -0.98 13.14 9.89
C THR A 229 0.25 13.82 9.33
N LYS A 230 0.13 14.42 8.14
CA LYS A 230 1.21 15.17 7.50
C LYS A 230 0.74 16.57 7.17
N PHE A 231 1.64 17.54 7.32
CA PHE A 231 1.46 18.87 6.76
C PHE A 231 1.97 18.84 5.33
N ILE A 232 1.09 19.15 4.38
CA ILE A 232 1.42 19.19 2.96
C ILE A 232 1.13 20.60 2.46
N ASN A 233 2.03 21.18 1.67
CA ASN A 233 1.75 22.47 1.05
C ASN A 233 0.61 22.29 0.05
N LYS A 234 -0.36 23.21 0.05
CA LYS A 234 -1.46 23.25 -0.91
C LYS A 234 -0.98 23.28 -2.36
N SER A 235 0.22 23.82 -2.63
CA SER A 235 0.85 23.73 -3.96
C SER A 235 1.19 22.31 -4.39
N ASP A 236 1.42 21.41 -3.43
CA ASP A 236 1.83 20.02 -3.68
C ASP A 236 0.62 19.08 -3.75
N ILE A 237 -0.55 19.53 -3.30
CA ILE A 237 -1.82 18.81 -3.42
C ILE A 237 -2.39 19.09 -4.81
N ALA A 238 -1.83 18.45 -5.83
CA ALA A 238 -2.40 18.50 -7.17
C ALA A 238 -3.77 17.83 -7.16
N THR A 239 -4.80 18.55 -7.56
CA THR A 239 -6.13 17.96 -7.79
C THR A 239 -6.07 16.98 -8.96
N LEU A 240 -7.05 16.07 -9.02
CA LEU A 240 -7.15 15.14 -10.15
C LEU A 240 -7.21 15.88 -11.49
N GLU A 241 -7.95 16.99 -11.54
CA GLU A 241 -8.11 17.82 -12.73
C GLU A 241 -6.79 18.48 -13.14
N GLU A 242 -6.07 19.08 -12.19
CA GLU A 242 -4.73 19.65 -12.44
C GLU A 242 -3.72 18.59 -12.87
N THR A 243 -3.79 17.39 -12.28
CA THR A 243 -2.92 16.26 -12.65
C THR A 243 -3.19 15.81 -14.09
N LEU A 244 -4.47 15.70 -14.48
CA LEU A 244 -4.87 15.35 -15.83
C LEU A 244 -4.45 16.43 -16.84
N GLN A 245 -4.64 17.71 -16.50
CA GLN A 245 -4.25 18.83 -17.34
C GLN A 245 -2.73 18.94 -17.49
N ALA A 246 -1.97 18.71 -16.41
CA ALA A 246 -0.51 18.65 -16.45
C ALA A 246 -0.01 17.49 -17.31
N ALA A 247 -0.64 16.31 -17.21
CA ALA A 247 -0.32 15.15 -18.04
C ALA A 247 -0.61 15.42 -19.52
N GLU A 248 -1.76 16.05 -19.85
CA GLU A 248 -2.11 16.43 -21.21
C GLU A 248 -1.14 17.48 -21.79
N THR A 249 -0.78 18.48 -20.98
CA THR A 249 0.21 19.50 -21.34
C THR A 249 1.57 18.86 -21.61
N PHE A 250 2.02 17.97 -20.73
CA PHE A 250 3.27 17.22 -20.89
C PHE A 250 3.26 16.37 -22.15
N GLN A 251 2.17 15.63 -22.44
CA GLN A 251 2.03 14.85 -23.67
C GLN A 251 2.11 15.74 -24.92
N THR A 252 1.44 16.88 -24.90
CA THR A 252 1.41 17.82 -26.05
C THR A 252 2.80 18.39 -26.32
N GLN A 253 3.48 18.87 -25.28
CA GLN A 253 4.84 19.41 -25.38
C GLN A 253 5.84 18.33 -25.81
N THR A 254 5.76 17.15 -25.18
CA THR A 254 6.65 16.03 -25.46
C THR A 254 6.44 15.50 -26.88
N LYS A 255 5.21 15.49 -27.40
CA LYS A 255 4.91 15.09 -28.78
C LYS A 255 5.56 16.00 -29.82
N LEU A 256 5.56 17.32 -29.57
CA LEU A 256 6.26 18.30 -30.42
C LEU A 256 7.78 18.13 -30.35
N LEU A 257 8.30 17.79 -29.18
CA LEU A 257 9.73 17.56 -28.99
C LEU A 257 10.18 16.25 -29.66
N ILE A 258 9.47 15.14 -29.43
CA ILE A 258 9.76 13.82 -29.98
C ILE A 258 9.76 13.83 -31.50
N SER A 259 8.88 14.60 -32.16
CA SER A 259 8.87 14.68 -33.63
C SER A 259 10.13 15.29 -34.24
N SER A 260 10.98 15.95 -33.43
CA SER A 260 12.29 16.45 -33.85
C SER A 260 13.42 15.41 -33.77
N PHE A 261 13.16 14.26 -33.15
CA PHE A 261 14.12 13.16 -33.02
C PHE A 261 13.71 12.00 -33.94
N SER A 262 14.69 11.22 -34.40
CA SER A 262 14.41 9.99 -35.15
C SER A 262 13.75 8.96 -34.22
N PRO A 263 12.66 8.29 -34.64
CA PRO A 263 11.99 7.26 -33.83
C PRO A 263 12.93 6.16 -33.31
N ASP A 264 13.98 5.84 -34.06
CA ASP A 264 14.97 4.82 -33.69
C ASP A 264 15.84 5.22 -32.49
N TYR A 265 15.80 6.51 -32.09
CA TYR A 265 16.54 7.07 -30.95
C TYR A 265 15.61 7.56 -29.83
N VAL A 266 14.30 7.35 -29.96
CA VAL A 266 13.31 7.63 -28.91
C VAL A 266 13.05 6.33 -28.18
N ILE A 267 13.80 6.12 -27.10
CA ILE A 267 13.76 4.87 -26.35
C ILE A 267 12.84 5.03 -25.15
N ASN A 268 11.84 4.17 -25.02
CA ASN A 268 11.00 4.16 -23.83
C ASN A 268 11.79 3.64 -22.63
N THR A 269 11.53 4.21 -21.45
CA THR A 269 12.19 3.87 -20.18
C THR A 269 12.18 2.36 -19.93
N ASP A 270 11.07 1.70 -20.22
CA ASP A 270 10.86 0.26 -20.04
C ASP A 270 11.68 -0.62 -21.01
N GLN A 271 12.20 -0.05 -22.10
CA GLN A 271 12.98 -0.76 -23.12
C GLN A 271 14.49 -0.77 -22.83
N THR A 272 14.98 0.10 -21.93
CA THR A 272 16.43 0.24 -21.68
C THR A 272 16.97 -0.65 -20.56
N GLY A 273 16.10 -1.17 -19.67
CA GLY A 273 16.54 -1.99 -18.53
C GLY A 273 17.48 -1.27 -17.56
N CYS A 274 17.64 0.05 -17.67
CA CYS A 274 18.53 0.84 -16.83
C CYS A 274 17.84 1.22 -15.52
N GLN A 275 18.48 0.94 -14.38
CA GLN A 275 18.13 1.54 -13.09
C GLN A 275 18.81 2.92 -12.97
N TYR A 276 18.03 3.98 -12.81
CA TYR A 276 18.56 5.33 -12.61
C TYR A 276 18.55 5.70 -11.13
N GLN A 277 19.71 6.15 -10.63
CA GLN A 277 19.80 6.85 -9.35
C GLN A 277 19.67 8.36 -9.62
N THR A 278 18.69 9.00 -9.00
CA THR A 278 18.57 10.46 -8.98
C THR A 278 19.60 11.05 -8.01
N GLY A 279 20.84 11.17 -8.48
CA GLY A 279 21.86 11.95 -7.78
C GLY A 279 21.53 13.44 -7.92
N VAL A 280 21.23 14.11 -6.80
CA VAL A 280 21.23 15.58 -6.75
C VAL A 280 22.64 16.04 -7.07
N LEU A 281 22.86 16.54 -8.29
CA LEU A 281 24.10 17.21 -8.64
C LEU A 281 24.10 18.57 -7.93
N ASN A 282 24.65 18.60 -6.72
CA ASN A 282 25.03 19.84 -6.07
C ASN A 282 26.06 20.54 -6.96
N LYS A 283 25.66 21.64 -7.58
CA LYS A 283 26.56 22.66 -8.13
C LYS A 283 26.55 23.87 -7.22
#